data_AF-A0A7C5IIQ7-F1
#
_entry.id   AF-A0A7C5IIQ7-F1
#
_cell.length_a   1.000
_cell.length_b   1.000
_cell.length_c   1.000
_cell.angle_alpha   90.00
_cell.angle_beta   90.00
_cell.angle_gamma   90.00
#
_symmetry.space_group_name_H-M   'P 1'
#
loop_
_entity.id
_entity.type
_entity.pdbx_description
1 polymer ?
#
loop_
_entity_poly.entity_id
_entity_poly.type
_entity_poly.pdbx_seq_one_letter_code
_entity_poly.pdbx_strand_id
1 'polypeptide(L)'
;MSDYPWRQGPPAAGPQGPGAQSMGQSWQNAQSQASQVAGQTERQTRRLGGRLSQGIDRARVIAAEGLSRAANTLRGSSPDGDTAARRFAENLERSAAYLRQTDMNGIQRDMAETIRRYPLQAVGVALVTGWLLGLRMGRR
;
A
#
# COMPACT_ATOMS: atom_id res chain seq x y z
N MET A 1 -29.05 -61.08 -29.55
CA MET A 1 -28.61 -59.68 -29.78
C MET A 1 -29.06 -58.89 -28.57
N SER A 2 -28.16 -58.76 -27.59
CA SER A 2 -28.48 -58.26 -26.25
C SER A 2 -28.15 -56.78 -26.16
N ASP A 3 -29.16 -56.00 -25.79
CA ASP A 3 -29.09 -54.59 -25.42
C ASP A 3 -28.30 -54.42 -24.12
N TYR A 4 -27.35 -53.48 -24.09
CA TYR A 4 -26.53 -53.17 -22.90
C TYR A 4 -26.81 -51.73 -22.42
N PRO A 5 -27.56 -51.53 -21.31
CA PRO A 5 -28.00 -50.21 -20.85
C PRO A 5 -27.02 -49.43 -19.94
N TRP A 6 -25.78 -49.88 -19.77
CA TRP A 6 -24.89 -49.35 -18.71
C TRP A 6 -24.02 -48.13 -19.11
N ARG A 7 -24.24 -47.51 -20.28
CA ARG A 7 -23.36 -46.46 -20.83
C ARG A 7 -23.86 -45.01 -20.65
N GLN A 8 -24.50 -44.69 -19.52
CA GLN A 8 -24.80 -43.30 -19.14
C GLN A 8 -24.48 -43.07 -17.65
N GLY A 9 -23.20 -42.91 -17.32
CA GLY A 9 -22.81 -42.28 -16.06
C GLY A 9 -23.07 -40.77 -16.14
N PRO A 10 -23.54 -40.12 -15.06
CA PRO A 10 -23.80 -38.68 -15.06
C PRO A 10 -22.51 -37.89 -15.36
N PRO A 11 -22.59 -36.75 -16.07
CA PRO A 11 -21.42 -35.92 -16.32
C PRO A 11 -20.80 -35.50 -14.99
N ALA A 12 -19.49 -35.70 -14.84
CA ALA A 12 -18.72 -35.26 -13.70
C ALA A 12 -18.95 -33.76 -13.46
N ALA A 13 -19.77 -33.43 -12.47
CA ALA A 13 -19.92 -32.08 -11.98
C ALA A 13 -18.56 -31.66 -11.40
N GLY A 14 -17.87 -30.75 -12.11
CA GLY A 14 -16.66 -30.13 -11.59
C GLY A 14 -16.93 -29.47 -10.24
N PRO A 15 -15.93 -29.37 -9.35
CA PRO A 15 -16.12 -28.85 -7.99
C PRO A 15 -16.53 -27.36 -8.04
N GLN A 16 -17.83 -27.10 -7.94
CA GLN A 16 -18.36 -25.78 -7.61
C GLN A 16 -18.22 -25.57 -6.10
N GLY A 17 -17.03 -25.17 -5.67
CA GLY A 17 -16.75 -24.89 -4.26
C GLY A 17 -17.51 -23.63 -3.79
N PRO A 18 -18.06 -23.63 -2.56
CA PRO A 18 -18.79 -22.50 -1.97
C PRO A 18 -17.99 -21.18 -1.82
N GLY A 19 -16.68 -21.19 -2.11
CA GLY A 19 -15.82 -20.01 -2.05
C GLY A 19 -16.02 -19.00 -3.20
N ALA A 20 -16.48 -19.44 -4.39
CA ALA A 20 -16.63 -18.53 -5.53
C ALA A 20 -17.83 -17.58 -5.38
N GLN A 21 -18.92 -18.05 -4.76
CA GLN A 21 -20.15 -17.28 -4.58
C GLN A 21 -20.02 -16.26 -3.43
N SER A 22 -19.38 -16.65 -2.32
CA SER A 22 -19.15 -15.75 -1.18
C SER A 22 -18.16 -14.63 -1.52
N MET A 23 -17.18 -14.90 -2.38
CA MET A 23 -16.23 -13.90 -2.86
C MET A 23 -16.84 -12.94 -3.89
N GLY A 24 -17.79 -13.41 -4.71
CA GLY A 24 -18.54 -12.54 -5.63
C GLY A 24 -19.43 -11.53 -4.91
N GLN A 25 -20.12 -11.96 -3.84
CA GLN A 25 -20.98 -11.09 -3.05
C GLN A 25 -20.19 -10.06 -2.24
N SER A 26 -19.05 -10.45 -1.65
CA SER A 26 -18.19 -9.51 -0.91
C SER A 26 -17.57 -8.45 -1.84
N TRP A 27 -17.22 -8.82 -3.07
CA TRP A 27 -16.75 -7.88 -4.09
C TRP A 27 -17.81 -6.86 -4.51
N GLN A 28 -19.05 -7.30 -4.75
CA GLN A 28 -20.14 -6.40 -5.11
C GLN A 28 -20.49 -5.43 -3.99
N ASN A 29 -20.48 -5.90 -2.74
CA ASN A 29 -20.72 -5.06 -1.56
C ASN A 29 -19.58 -4.04 -1.36
N ALA A 30 -18.33 -4.45 -1.53
CA ALA A 30 -17.17 -3.55 -1.47
C ALA A 30 -17.20 -2.49 -2.57
N GLN A 31 -17.59 -2.86 -3.79
CA GLN A 31 -17.72 -1.92 -4.92
C GLN A 31 -18.85 -0.90 -4.68
N SER A 32 -19.96 -1.34 -4.08
CA SER A 32 -21.10 -0.48 -3.76
C SER A 32 -20.78 0.50 -2.62
N GLN A 33 -20.05 0.06 -1.59
CA GLN A 33 -19.56 0.95 -0.54
C GLN A 33 -18.50 1.94 -1.07
N ALA A 34 -17.56 1.47 -1.89
CA ALA A 34 -16.52 2.32 -2.45
C ALA A 34 -17.10 3.47 -3.29
N SER A 35 -18.13 3.20 -4.09
CA SER A 35 -18.79 4.22 -4.92
C SER A 35 -19.58 5.25 -4.10
N GLN A 36 -20.22 4.85 -3.01
CA GLN A 36 -20.90 5.78 -2.08
C GLN A 36 -19.91 6.66 -1.31
N VAL A 37 -18.80 6.09 -0.84
CA VAL A 37 -17.75 6.83 -0.14
C VAL A 37 -17.04 7.79 -1.10
N ALA A 38 -16.77 7.37 -2.34
CA ALA A 38 -16.13 8.21 -3.35
C ALA A 38 -16.92 9.51 -3.62
N GLY A 39 -18.25 9.41 -3.76
CA GLY A 39 -19.11 10.57 -4.05
C GLY A 39 -19.20 11.60 -2.92
N GLN A 40 -18.98 11.19 -1.66
CA GLN A 40 -18.97 12.10 -0.50
C GLN A 40 -17.57 12.69 -0.25
N THR A 41 -16.52 11.93 -0.56
CA THR A 41 -15.12 12.31 -0.28
C THR A 41 -14.66 13.46 -1.16
N GLU A 42 -15.09 13.51 -2.43
CA GLU A 42 -14.60 14.48 -3.42
C GLU A 42 -14.77 15.97 -3.01
N ARG A 43 -15.85 16.29 -2.28
CA ARG A 43 -16.09 17.65 -1.75
C ARG A 43 -15.24 17.95 -0.50
N GLN A 44 -14.87 16.94 0.26
CA GLN A 44 -14.08 17.04 1.48
C GLN A 44 -12.57 17.12 1.17
N THR A 45 -12.11 16.44 0.11
CA THR A 45 -10.70 16.37 -0.31
C THR A 45 -10.10 17.75 -0.62
N ARG A 46 -10.86 18.65 -1.27
CA ARG A 46 -10.35 19.99 -1.61
C ARG A 46 -10.07 20.87 -0.38
N ARG A 47 -10.84 20.70 0.71
CA ARG A 47 -10.63 21.44 1.98
C ARG A 47 -9.56 20.77 2.85
N LEU A 48 -9.44 19.45 2.76
CA LEU A 48 -8.40 18.66 3.44
C LEU A 48 -7.02 18.93 2.84
N GLY A 49 -6.89 19.08 1.52
CA GLY A 49 -5.61 19.29 0.83
C GLY A 49 -4.77 20.45 1.37
N GLY A 50 -5.40 21.58 1.71
CA GLY A 50 -4.71 22.74 2.27
C GLY A 50 -4.08 22.46 3.64
N ARG A 51 -4.80 21.81 4.56
CA ARG A 51 -4.28 21.46 5.90
C ARG A 51 -3.31 20.28 5.87
N LEU A 52 -3.53 19.35 4.93
CA LEU A 52 -2.61 18.24 4.67
C LEU A 52 -1.27 18.74 4.17
N SER A 53 -1.22 19.73 3.28
CA SER A 53 0.06 20.27 2.77
C SER A 53 0.97 20.76 3.91
N GLN A 54 0.44 21.54 4.85
CA GLN A 54 1.18 22.01 6.02
C GLN A 54 1.58 20.86 6.98
N GLY A 55 0.71 19.85 7.15
CA GLY A 55 1.02 18.66 7.94
C GLY A 55 2.11 17.80 7.29
N ILE A 56 2.12 17.74 5.96
CA ILE A 56 3.08 16.99 5.15
C ILE A 56 4.47 17.59 5.27
N ASP A 57 4.63 18.91 5.25
CA ASP A 57 5.95 19.54 5.43
C ASP A 57 6.55 19.23 6.80
N ARG A 58 5.74 19.26 7.86
CA ARG A 58 6.20 18.82 9.19
C ARG A 58 6.53 17.33 9.22
N ALA A 59 5.67 16.49 8.62
CA ALA A 59 5.90 15.05 8.57
C ALA A 59 7.19 14.70 7.81
N ARG A 60 7.52 15.44 6.75
CA ARG A 60 8.77 15.29 5.99
C ARG A 60 10.00 15.60 6.83
N VAL A 61 9.99 16.72 7.57
CA VAL A 61 11.10 17.07 8.45
C VAL A 61 11.30 15.99 9.51
N ILE A 62 10.22 15.52 10.13
CA ILE A 62 10.27 14.43 11.13
C ILE A 62 10.79 13.12 10.50
N ALA A 63 10.35 12.79 9.29
CA ALA A 63 10.80 11.60 8.57
C ALA A 63 12.29 11.69 8.19
N ALA A 64 12.73 12.84 7.68
CA ALA A 64 14.14 13.09 7.34
C ALA A 64 15.04 12.99 8.57
N GLU A 65 14.61 13.56 9.70
CA GLU A 65 15.34 13.42 10.97
C GLU A 65 15.38 11.98 11.49
N GLY A 66 14.30 11.22 11.32
CA GLY A 66 14.26 9.80 11.67
C GLY A 66 15.23 8.97 10.83
N LEU A 67 15.28 9.24 9.53
CA LEU A 67 16.21 8.58 8.59
C LEU A 67 17.68 8.94 8.88
N SER A 68 17.98 10.21 9.14
CA SER A 68 19.34 10.64 9.51
C SER A 68 19.77 10.05 10.85
N ARG A 69 18.86 9.95 11.83
CA ARG A 69 19.11 9.21 13.09
C ARG A 69 19.40 7.73 12.83
N ALA A 70 18.61 7.07 11.99
CA ALA A 70 18.83 5.67 11.64
C ALA A 70 20.17 5.47 10.90
N ALA A 71 20.55 6.39 10.00
CA ALA A 71 21.85 6.39 9.32
C ALA A 71 23.01 6.51 10.32
N ASN A 72 22.90 7.44 11.28
CA ASN A 72 23.90 7.62 12.33
C ASN A 72 23.99 6.40 13.27
N THR A 73 22.86 5.81 13.65
CA THR A 73 22.86 4.57 14.44
C THR A 73 23.52 3.43 13.66
N LEU A 74 23.19 3.23 12.38
CA LEU A 74 23.84 2.21 11.55
C LEU A 74 25.34 2.43 11.45
N ARG A 75 25.77 3.69 11.26
CA ARG A 75 27.20 4.02 11.17
C ARG A 75 27.94 3.79 12.50
N GLY A 76 27.30 4.11 13.63
CA GLY A 76 27.87 3.91 14.97
C GLY A 76 27.82 2.47 15.48
N SER A 77 26.89 1.64 14.99
CA SER A 77 26.77 0.23 15.37
C SER A 77 27.51 -0.73 14.44
N SER A 78 28.09 -0.24 13.34
CA SER A 78 28.82 -1.08 12.39
C SER A 78 30.27 -1.25 12.82
N PRO A 79 30.79 -2.49 12.90
CA PRO A 79 32.22 -2.71 13.03
C PRO A 79 32.97 -2.08 11.85
N ASP A 80 34.18 -1.58 12.09
CA ASP A 80 35.03 -1.01 11.05
C ASP A 80 35.22 -2.01 9.90
N GLY A 81 34.54 -1.76 8.78
CA GLY A 81 34.61 -2.60 7.58
C GLY A 81 33.26 -3.05 7.00
N ASP A 82 32.14 -2.87 7.70
CA ASP A 82 30.84 -3.32 7.15
C ASP A 82 30.32 -2.39 6.04
N THR A 83 30.71 -2.71 4.80
CA THR A 83 30.30 -2.02 3.57
C THR A 83 28.78 -2.01 3.35
N ALA A 84 28.05 -3.03 3.84
CA ALA A 84 26.61 -3.11 3.64
C ALA A 84 25.88 -2.07 4.49
N ALA A 85 26.25 -1.99 5.77
CA ALA A 85 25.67 -1.02 6.69
C ALA A 85 26.03 0.42 6.33
N ARG A 86 27.25 0.67 5.82
CA ARG A 86 27.64 1.98 5.27
C ARG A 86 26.79 2.39 4.07
N ARG A 87 26.58 1.49 3.10
CA ARG A 87 25.69 1.74 1.95
C ARG A 87 24.25 2.00 2.38
N PHE A 88 23.77 1.26 3.38
CA PHE A 88 22.42 1.44 3.89
C PHE A 88 22.27 2.81 4.59
N ALA A 89 23.24 3.20 5.41
CA ALA A 89 23.29 4.53 6.02
C ALA A 89 23.34 5.66 4.97
N GLU A 90 24.14 5.50 3.91
CA GLU A 90 24.18 6.47 2.79
C GLU A 90 22.83 6.59 2.07
N ASN A 91 22.14 5.47 1.85
CA ASN A 91 20.81 5.47 1.25
C ASN A 91 19.77 6.15 2.15
N LEU A 92 19.85 5.95 3.46
CA LEU A 92 19.00 6.63 4.44
C LEU A 92 19.27 8.14 4.44
N GLU A 93 20.53 8.57 4.40
CA GLU A 93 20.91 9.99 4.34
C GLU A 93 20.44 10.65 3.03
N ARG A 94 20.62 9.97 1.89
CA ARG A 94 20.10 10.45 0.60
C ARG A 94 18.59 10.58 0.62
N SER A 95 17.90 9.63 1.23
CA SER A 95 16.44 9.68 1.39
C SER A 95 16.01 10.84 2.30
N ALA A 96 16.75 11.10 3.38
CA ALA A 96 16.52 12.24 4.26
C ALA A 96 16.72 13.58 3.55
N ALA A 97 17.80 13.71 2.77
CA ALA A 97 18.08 14.90 1.98
C ALA A 97 16.99 15.14 0.92
N TYR A 98 16.58 14.08 0.22
CA TYR A 98 15.50 14.13 -0.76
C TYR A 98 14.18 14.60 -0.15
N LEU A 99 13.79 14.05 1.01
CA LEU A 99 12.58 14.45 1.73
C LEU A 99 12.60 15.92 2.18
N ARG A 100 13.79 16.48 2.43
CA ARG A 100 13.97 17.87 2.86
C ARG A 100 13.91 18.86 1.69
N GLN A 101 14.31 18.46 0.48
CA GLN A 101 14.35 19.33 -0.70
C GLN A 101 13.16 19.20 -1.65
N THR A 102 12.39 18.11 -1.59
CA THR A 102 11.36 17.84 -2.60
C THR A 102 10.03 18.50 -2.25
N ASP A 103 9.38 19.18 -3.19
CA ASP A 103 8.02 19.70 -3.05
C ASP A 103 6.96 18.62 -3.35
N MET A 104 5.97 18.44 -2.48
CA MET A 104 5.01 17.31 -2.55
C MET A 104 3.94 17.52 -3.63
N ASN A 105 3.77 18.76 -4.09
CA ASN A 105 2.68 19.14 -4.99
C ASN A 105 2.80 18.49 -6.37
N GLY A 106 4.01 18.24 -6.87
CA GLY A 106 4.23 17.51 -8.12
C GLY A 106 3.97 16.01 -7.97
N ILE A 107 4.47 15.41 -6.88
CA ILE A 107 4.39 13.97 -6.62
C ILE A 107 2.95 13.47 -6.53
N GLN A 108 2.03 14.28 -5.98
CA GLN A 108 0.64 13.88 -5.85
C GLN A 108 -0.07 13.67 -7.20
N ARG A 109 0.26 14.47 -8.22
CA ARG A 109 -0.33 14.29 -9.57
C ARG A 109 0.15 13.00 -10.21
N ASP A 110 1.44 12.73 -10.14
CA ASP A 110 2.04 11.52 -10.73
C ASP A 110 1.61 10.24 -9.99
N MET A 111 1.40 10.33 -8.67
CA MET A 111 0.85 9.23 -7.90
C MET A 111 -0.57 8.87 -8.34
N ALA A 112 -1.43 9.86 -8.60
CA ALA A 112 -2.80 9.61 -9.05
C ALA A 112 -2.82 8.85 -10.39
N GLU A 113 -1.91 9.20 -11.30
CA GLU A 113 -1.76 8.51 -12.58
C GLU A 113 -1.19 7.10 -12.43
N THR A 114 -0.20 6.93 -11.54
CA THR A 114 0.39 5.61 -11.23
C THR A 114 -0.62 4.65 -10.61
N ILE A 115 -1.46 5.13 -9.68
CA ILE A 115 -2.51 4.31 -9.05
C ILE A 115 -3.52 3.83 -10.08
N ARG A 116 -3.90 4.68 -11.05
CA ARG A 116 -4.79 4.30 -12.15
C ARG A 116 -4.15 3.25 -13.06
N ARG A 117 -2.84 3.33 -13.27
CA ARG A 117 -2.10 2.39 -14.15
C ARG A 117 -1.84 1.04 -13.49
N TYR A 118 -1.68 0.98 -12.17
CA TYR A 118 -1.36 -0.23 -11.41
C TYR A 118 -2.19 -0.39 -10.12
N PRO A 119 -3.51 -0.67 -10.24
CA PRO A 119 -4.41 -0.70 -9.09
C PRO A 119 -4.06 -1.78 -8.05
N LEU A 120 -3.64 -2.97 -8.48
CA LEU A 120 -3.27 -4.05 -7.55
C LEU A 120 -2.00 -3.73 -6.74
N GLN A 121 -1.02 -3.08 -7.38
CA GLN A 121 0.21 -2.68 -6.69
C GLN A 121 -0.08 -1.57 -5.68
N ALA A 122 -0.94 -0.61 -6.02
CA ALA A 122 -1.36 0.45 -5.12
C ALA A 122 -2.04 -0.11 -3.85
N VAL A 123 -2.91 -1.12 -3.99
CA VAL A 123 -3.53 -1.81 -2.85
C VAL A 123 -2.47 -2.49 -1.97
N GLY A 124 -1.51 -3.19 -2.57
CA GLY A 124 -0.42 -3.81 -1.81
C GLY A 124 0.38 -2.79 -0.99
N VAL A 125 0.78 -1.68 -1.62
CA VAL A 125 1.51 -0.58 -0.94
C VAL A 125 0.66 0.05 0.17
N ALA A 126 -0.63 0.27 -0.08
CA ALA A 126 -1.55 0.82 0.91
C ALA A 126 -1.72 -0.11 2.12
N LEU A 127 -1.82 -1.42 1.91
CA LEU A 127 -1.91 -2.41 2.98
C LEU A 127 -0.63 -2.46 3.83
N VAL A 128 0.55 -2.50 3.18
CA VAL A 128 1.83 -2.51 3.89
C VAL A 128 1.99 -1.23 4.72
N THR A 129 1.72 -0.07 4.11
CA THR A 129 1.84 1.23 4.78
C THR A 129 0.85 1.37 5.93
N GLY A 130 -0.41 1.00 5.71
CA GLY A 130 -1.47 1.03 6.72
C GLY A 130 -1.18 0.09 7.89
N TRP A 131 -0.70 -1.13 7.62
CA TRP A 131 -0.31 -2.08 8.65
C TRP A 131 0.86 -1.56 9.50
N LEU A 132 1.88 -0.98 8.87
CA LEU A 132 3.05 -0.43 9.56
C LEU A 132 2.67 0.76 10.46
N LEU A 133 1.79 1.64 9.99
CA LEU A 133 1.22 2.73 10.79
C LEU A 133 0.37 2.20 11.94
N GLY A 134 -0.47 1.20 11.68
CA GLY A 134 -1.29 0.52 12.69
C GLY A 134 -0.44 -0.10 13.79
N LEU A 135 0.65 -0.79 13.43
CA LEU A 135 1.60 -1.34 14.40
C LEU A 135 2.28 -0.27 15.26
N ARG A 136 2.56 0.91 14.69
CA ARG A 136 3.20 2.01 15.44
C ARG A 136 2.24 2.72 16.39
N MET A 137 0.95 2.77 16.05
CA MET A 137 -0.09 3.38 16.90
C MET A 137 -0.66 2.40 17.93
N GLY A 138 -0.79 1.11 17.59
CA GLY A 138 -1.29 0.07 18.49
C GLY A 138 -0.31 -0.42 19.56
N ARG A 139 0.90 0.17 19.62
CA ARG A 139 1.91 -0.08 20.66
C ARG A 139 1.84 0.92 21.83
N ARG A 140 0.71 1.60 21.99
CA ARG A 140 0.41 2.47 23.14
C ARG A 140 -0.83 1.94 23.83
#